data_AF-A0A945TVT0-F1
#
_entry.id   AF-A0A945TVT0-F1
#
_cell.length_a   1.000
_cell.length_b   1.000
_cell.length_c   1.000
_cell.angle_alpha   90.00
_cell.angle_beta   90.00
_cell.angle_gamma   90.00
#
_symmetry.space_group_name_H-M   'P 1'
#
loop_
_entity.id
_entity.type
_entity.pdbx_description
1 polymer ?
#
loop_
_entity_poly.entity_id
_entity_poly.type
_entity_poly.pdbx_seq_one_letter_code
_entity_poly.pdbx_strand_id
1 'polypeptide(L)'
;MPSQKIIIDTDPGQDDAIGILLAMASPAELDILGIVTVAGNVPLSLTSRNALMLCELANKTETKVFAGCSRPLVRPLVTAEHVHGKTGLDGAELPPPTMSLQKQHGVDWTIETLLEAEDNSITICCFAPLTNVAMAMIKAPQILPKIKNIVMMGGGYFEGGNITPTSEFNIFVDPHAASTVLSCGRPLVMLPLDVTHKALMQRKW
;
A
#
# COMPACT_ATOMS: atom_id res chain seq x y z
N MET A 1 8.22 -21.84 9.79
CA MET A 1 6.79 -21.51 9.95
C MET A 1 6.19 -21.41 8.54
N PRO A 2 4.89 -21.63 8.32
CA PRO A 2 4.29 -21.38 7.01
C PRO A 2 4.44 -19.89 6.63
N SER A 3 4.53 -19.59 5.34
CA SER A 3 4.58 -18.22 4.83
C SER A 3 3.32 -17.45 5.22
N GLN A 4 3.47 -16.16 5.49
CA GLN A 4 2.37 -15.29 5.87
C GLN A 4 1.65 -14.80 4.63
N LYS A 5 0.34 -15.03 4.56
CA LYS A 5 -0.51 -14.50 3.50
C LYS A 5 -0.68 -12.99 3.67
N ILE A 6 -0.27 -12.23 2.65
CA ILE A 6 -0.34 -10.78 2.66
C ILE A 6 -1.10 -10.22 1.45
N ILE A 7 -1.82 -9.13 1.70
CA ILE A 7 -2.30 -8.21 0.67
C ILE A 7 -1.46 -6.94 0.79
N ILE A 8 -0.92 -6.45 -0.31
CA ILE A 8 -0.19 -5.18 -0.35
C ILE A 8 -1.12 -4.09 -0.88
N ASP A 9 -1.35 -3.05 -0.09
CA ASP A 9 -2.07 -1.84 -0.49
C ASP A 9 -1.06 -0.69 -0.62
N THR A 10 -0.88 -0.14 -1.83
CA THR A 10 0.30 0.67 -2.17
C THR A 10 -0.02 1.75 -3.22
N ASP A 11 0.81 2.77 -3.33
CA ASP A 11 0.73 3.82 -4.33
C ASP A 11 2.11 4.06 -5.00
N PRO A 12 2.63 3.07 -5.75
CA PRO A 12 4.08 2.90 -5.87
C PRO A 12 4.87 4.16 -6.27
N GLY A 13 5.54 4.71 -5.26
CA GLY A 13 6.69 5.59 -5.38
C GLY A 13 8.00 4.80 -5.25
N GLN A 14 9.12 5.53 -5.17
CA GLN A 14 10.46 4.96 -5.06
C GLN A 14 10.65 4.05 -3.83
N ASP A 15 10.07 4.40 -2.69
CA ASP A 15 10.12 3.66 -1.44
C ASP A 15 9.18 2.45 -1.42
N ASP A 16 7.94 2.58 -1.92
CA ASP A 16 7.05 1.44 -2.15
C ASP A 16 7.73 0.38 -3.03
N ALA A 17 8.43 0.81 -4.07
CA ALA A 17 9.14 -0.09 -4.98
C ALA A 17 10.13 -0.98 -4.22
N ILE A 18 10.90 -0.41 -3.29
CA ILE A 18 11.83 -1.18 -2.45
C ILE A 18 11.06 -2.17 -1.58
N GLY A 19 9.97 -1.74 -0.96
CA GLY A 19 9.13 -2.60 -0.11
C GLY A 19 8.51 -3.78 -0.87
N ILE A 20 7.96 -3.53 -2.06
CA ILE A 20 7.36 -4.54 -2.94
C ILE A 20 8.42 -5.53 -3.42
N LEU A 21 9.57 -5.05 -3.91
CA LEU A 21 10.66 -5.90 -4.38
C LEU A 21 11.24 -6.77 -3.26
N LEU A 22 11.38 -6.21 -2.05
CA LEU A 22 11.80 -6.98 -0.87
C LEU A 22 10.79 -8.08 -0.53
N ALA A 23 9.49 -7.77 -0.58
CA ALA A 23 8.45 -8.77 -0.34
C ALA A 23 8.47 -9.89 -1.38
N MET A 24 8.60 -9.54 -2.67
CA MET A 24 8.71 -10.51 -3.77
C MET A 24 9.97 -11.38 -3.69
N ALA A 25 11.06 -10.83 -3.15
CA ALA A 25 12.32 -11.53 -2.92
C ALA A 25 12.29 -12.45 -1.66
N SER A 26 11.21 -12.43 -0.88
CA SER A 26 11.07 -13.15 0.40
C SER A 26 9.99 -14.25 0.39
N PRO A 27 9.92 -15.15 -0.63
CA PRO A 27 8.80 -16.09 -0.79
C PRO A 27 8.74 -17.19 0.29
N ALA A 28 9.84 -17.42 1.02
CA ALA A 28 9.84 -18.35 2.16
C ALA A 28 9.07 -17.79 3.37
N GLU A 29 8.93 -16.47 3.45
CA GLU A 29 8.32 -15.76 4.58
C GLU A 29 6.95 -15.17 4.22
N LEU A 30 6.78 -14.72 2.98
CA LEU A 30 5.61 -13.98 2.52
C LEU A 30 4.95 -14.65 1.29
N ASP A 31 3.64 -14.80 1.36
CA ASP A 31 2.77 -15.22 0.26
C ASP A 31 1.91 -14.03 -0.17
N ILE A 32 2.30 -13.39 -1.27
CA ILE A 32 1.61 -12.20 -1.81
C ILE A 32 0.38 -12.66 -2.58
N LEU A 33 -0.80 -12.50 -1.98
CA LEU A 33 -2.07 -12.86 -2.61
C LEU A 33 -2.43 -11.94 -3.78
N GLY A 34 -2.03 -10.67 -3.67
CA GLY A 34 -2.24 -9.64 -4.66
C GLY A 34 -1.81 -8.26 -4.18
N ILE A 35 -1.68 -7.35 -5.15
CA ILE A 35 -1.33 -5.94 -4.93
C ILE A 35 -2.52 -5.09 -5.34
N VAL A 36 -2.92 -4.17 -4.46
CA VAL A 36 -3.99 -3.22 -4.72
C VAL A 36 -3.39 -1.82 -4.71
N THR A 37 -3.59 -1.08 -5.81
CA THR A 37 -3.07 0.28 -5.93
C THR A 37 -4.09 1.32 -5.50
N VAL A 38 -3.61 2.43 -4.96
CA VAL A 38 -4.40 3.62 -4.62
C VAL A 38 -3.76 4.88 -5.22
N ALA A 39 -4.52 5.96 -5.33
CA ALA A 39 -3.94 7.28 -5.59
C ALA A 39 -3.32 7.86 -4.31
N GLY A 40 -2.11 8.41 -4.43
CA GLY A 40 -1.37 9.02 -3.33
C GLY A 40 -0.14 9.75 -3.87
N ASN A 41 1.04 9.14 -3.84
CA ASN A 41 2.29 9.68 -4.37
C ASN A 41 2.12 10.28 -5.77
N VAL A 42 1.42 9.57 -6.65
CA VAL A 42 1.00 10.02 -7.99
C VAL A 42 -0.44 9.58 -8.26
N PRO A 43 -1.11 10.08 -9.33
CA PRO A 43 -2.45 9.62 -9.70
C PRO A 43 -2.53 8.10 -9.92
N LEU A 44 -3.71 7.52 -9.66
CA LEU A 44 -3.93 6.05 -9.69
C LEU A 44 -3.45 5.37 -10.98
N SER A 45 -3.60 6.03 -12.13
CA SER A 45 -3.15 5.48 -13.42
C SER A 45 -1.64 5.22 -13.45
N LEU A 46 -0.86 6.07 -12.80
CA LEU A 46 0.59 5.94 -12.68
C LEU A 46 0.97 4.94 -11.59
N THR A 47 0.34 4.98 -10.41
CA THR A 47 0.63 4.00 -9.34
C THR A 47 0.33 2.58 -9.79
N SER A 48 -0.78 2.37 -10.50
CA SER A 48 -1.17 1.09 -11.11
C SER A 48 -0.17 0.62 -12.16
N ARG A 49 0.30 1.53 -13.03
CA ARG A 49 1.34 1.23 -14.01
C ARG A 49 2.65 0.83 -13.33
N ASN A 50 3.06 1.56 -12.30
CA ASN A 50 4.30 1.32 -11.56
C ASN A 50 4.27 -0.04 -10.87
N ALA A 51 3.15 -0.43 -10.23
CA ALA A 51 2.99 -1.76 -9.64
C ALA A 51 3.21 -2.89 -10.66
N LEU A 52 2.64 -2.77 -11.87
CA LEU A 52 2.84 -3.75 -12.94
C LEU A 52 4.30 -3.82 -13.38
N MET A 53 4.96 -2.67 -13.54
CA MET A 53 6.38 -2.60 -13.91
C MET A 53 7.27 -3.27 -12.87
N LEU A 54 6.96 -3.11 -11.58
CA LEU A 54 7.70 -3.76 -10.49
C LEU A 54 7.51 -5.27 -10.49
N CYS A 55 6.30 -5.77 -10.74
CA CYS A 55 6.04 -7.21 -10.90
C CYS A 55 6.87 -7.80 -12.04
N GLU A 56 6.92 -7.13 -13.20
CA GLU A 56 7.72 -7.58 -14.34
C GLU A 56 9.22 -7.53 -14.06
N LEU A 57 9.69 -6.45 -13.44
CA LEU A 57 11.09 -6.31 -13.03
C LEU A 57 11.53 -7.43 -12.09
N ALA A 58 10.66 -7.86 -11.18
CA ALA A 58 10.91 -8.96 -10.25
C ALA A 58 10.74 -10.35 -10.87
N ASN A 59 10.37 -10.47 -12.15
CA ASN A 59 9.98 -11.71 -12.81
C ASN A 59 8.81 -12.43 -12.09
N LYS A 60 7.84 -11.66 -11.61
CA LYS A 60 6.65 -12.12 -10.86
C LYS A 60 5.36 -11.82 -11.63
N THR A 61 5.32 -12.21 -12.90
CA THR A 61 4.23 -11.88 -13.83
C THR A 61 2.91 -12.58 -13.53
N GLU A 62 2.92 -13.57 -12.64
CA GLU A 62 1.74 -14.23 -12.08
C GLU A 62 1.02 -13.39 -11.01
N THR A 63 1.67 -12.34 -10.47
CA THR A 63 1.12 -11.51 -9.41
C THR A 63 -0.10 -10.74 -9.89
N LYS A 64 -1.20 -10.86 -9.16
CA LYS A 64 -2.44 -10.12 -9.46
C LYS A 64 -2.32 -8.68 -8.97
N VAL A 65 -2.50 -7.72 -9.88
CA VAL A 65 -2.50 -6.28 -9.57
C VAL A 65 -3.87 -5.69 -9.89
N PHE A 66 -4.45 -4.98 -8.93
CA PHE A 66 -5.78 -4.38 -9.02
C PHE A 66 -5.70 -2.86 -8.81
N ALA A 67 -6.46 -2.10 -9.60
CA ALA A 67 -6.65 -0.68 -9.33
C ALA A 67 -7.75 -0.47 -8.28
N GLY A 68 -7.46 0.30 -7.25
CA GLY A 68 -8.39 0.70 -6.19
C GLY A 68 -8.91 2.13 -6.37
N CYS A 69 -9.00 2.86 -5.26
CA CYS A 69 -9.57 4.20 -5.21
C CYS A 69 -8.66 5.25 -5.85
N SER A 70 -9.25 6.09 -6.71
CA SER A 70 -8.54 7.15 -7.43
C SER A 70 -8.48 8.50 -6.69
N ARG A 71 -9.09 8.59 -5.50
CA ARG A 71 -9.14 9.80 -4.67
C ARG A 71 -9.43 9.44 -3.21
N PRO A 72 -9.12 10.32 -2.25
CA PRO A 72 -9.56 10.20 -0.85
C PRO A 72 -11.08 10.13 -0.72
N LEU A 73 -11.56 9.63 0.42
CA LEU A 73 -12.98 9.47 0.75
C LEU A 73 -13.75 10.78 0.61
N VAL A 74 -13.26 11.83 1.26
CA VAL A 74 -14.01 13.09 1.47
C VAL A 74 -13.39 14.27 0.74
N ARG A 75 -12.05 14.38 0.76
CA ARG A 75 -11.33 15.59 0.32
C ARG A 75 -10.68 15.40 -1.06
N PRO A 76 -10.31 16.50 -1.76
CA PRO A 76 -9.55 16.41 -3.00
C PRO A 76 -8.22 15.65 -2.82
N LEU A 77 -7.78 14.96 -3.87
CA LEU A 77 -6.49 14.28 -3.90
C LEU A 77 -5.35 15.31 -3.79
N VAL A 78 -4.36 14.98 -2.97
CA VAL A 78 -3.06 15.65 -2.91
C VAL A 78 -2.01 14.61 -3.27
N THR A 79 -1.09 14.98 -4.15
CA THR A 79 -0.03 14.12 -4.68
C THR A 79 1.37 14.62 -4.30
N ALA A 80 2.38 13.77 -4.46
CA ALA A 80 3.77 14.04 -4.10
C ALA A 80 4.74 13.92 -5.30
N GLU A 81 4.34 14.37 -6.50
CA GLU A 81 5.23 14.34 -7.68
C GLU A 81 6.53 15.14 -7.46
N HIS A 82 6.53 16.09 -6.52
CA HIS A 82 7.73 16.84 -6.14
C HIS A 82 8.77 16.01 -5.38
N VAL A 83 8.38 14.89 -4.78
CA VAL A 83 9.25 13.94 -4.08
C VAL A 83 9.62 12.76 -4.98
N HIS A 84 8.61 12.14 -5.61
CA HIS A 84 8.78 10.89 -6.37
C HIS A 84 8.94 11.09 -7.88
N GLY A 85 8.90 12.34 -8.34
CA GLY A 85 8.94 12.70 -9.75
C GLY A 85 7.60 12.54 -10.46
N LYS A 86 7.55 12.90 -11.75
CA LYS A 86 6.31 12.96 -12.53
C LYS A 86 5.67 11.60 -12.77
N THR A 87 6.47 10.54 -12.77
CA THR A 87 5.99 9.16 -12.96
C THR A 87 5.83 8.40 -11.65
N GLY A 88 6.36 8.91 -10.54
CA GLY A 88 6.47 8.22 -9.24
C GLY A 88 7.72 7.34 -9.11
N LEU A 89 8.35 6.98 -10.23
CA LEU A 89 9.60 6.20 -10.29
C LEU A 89 10.66 6.91 -11.13
N ASP A 90 10.65 8.25 -11.15
CA ASP A 90 11.65 9.02 -11.90
C ASP A 90 13.06 8.65 -11.42
N GLY A 91 13.99 8.48 -12.36
CA GLY A 91 15.37 8.05 -12.11
C GLY A 91 15.69 6.63 -12.60
N ALA A 92 14.70 5.77 -12.78
CA ALA A 92 14.85 4.46 -13.42
C ALA A 92 14.13 4.43 -14.78
N GLU A 93 14.86 4.06 -15.84
CA GLU A 93 14.24 3.81 -17.16
C GLU A 93 13.78 2.35 -17.23
N LEU A 94 12.51 2.12 -16.93
CA LEU A 94 11.87 0.82 -17.04
C LEU A 94 10.95 0.77 -18.28
N PRO A 95 10.91 -0.37 -19.00
CA PRO A 95 10.01 -0.51 -20.15
C PRO A 95 8.54 -0.38 -19.72
N PRO A 96 7.64 0.05 -20.62
CA PRO A 96 6.21 -0.02 -20.36
C PRO A 96 5.77 -1.46 -20.02
N PRO A 97 4.86 -1.65 -19.04
CA PRO A 97 4.47 -2.99 -18.66
C PRO A 97 3.66 -3.67 -19.76
N THR A 98 3.87 -4.96 -19.94
CA THR A 98 3.04 -5.85 -20.79
C THR A 98 1.89 -6.51 -20.01
N MET A 99 2.07 -6.68 -18.69
CA MET A 99 1.02 -7.09 -17.77
C MET A 99 -0.16 -6.13 -17.80
N SER A 100 -1.34 -6.68 -17.57
CA SER A 100 -2.58 -5.91 -17.45
C SER A 100 -3.11 -5.99 -16.03
N LEU A 101 -3.75 -4.90 -15.60
CA LEU A 101 -4.55 -4.92 -14.37
C LEU A 101 -5.65 -5.98 -14.47
N GLN A 102 -5.96 -6.55 -13.32
CA GLN A 102 -7.19 -7.33 -13.18
C GLN A 102 -8.40 -6.41 -13.39
N LYS A 103 -9.47 -6.96 -14.00
CA LYS A 103 -10.67 -6.17 -14.35
C LYS A 103 -11.48 -5.73 -13.12
N GLN A 104 -11.38 -6.50 -12.03
CA GLN A 104 -12.11 -6.25 -10.80
C GLN A 104 -11.51 -5.04 -10.06
N HIS A 105 -12.36 -4.25 -9.39
CA HIS A 105 -11.89 -3.17 -8.54
C HIS A 105 -11.19 -3.74 -7.30
N GLY A 106 -10.04 -3.16 -6.93
CA GLY A 106 -9.19 -3.68 -5.86
C GLY A 106 -9.89 -3.85 -4.51
N VAL A 107 -10.72 -2.87 -4.12
CA VAL A 107 -11.53 -2.97 -2.88
C VAL A 107 -12.48 -4.18 -2.91
N ASP A 108 -13.10 -4.46 -4.06
CA ASP A 108 -14.05 -5.57 -4.18
C ASP A 108 -13.31 -6.91 -4.09
N TRP A 109 -12.17 -7.00 -4.78
CA TRP A 109 -11.29 -8.15 -4.68
C TRP A 109 -10.78 -8.39 -3.25
N THR A 110 -10.39 -7.33 -2.53
CA THR A 110 -9.95 -7.43 -1.13
C THR A 110 -11.07 -7.96 -0.23
N ILE A 111 -12.31 -7.47 -0.42
CA ILE A 111 -13.48 -7.96 0.33
C ILE A 111 -13.70 -9.45 0.06
N GLU A 112 -13.77 -9.85 -1.21
CA GLU A 112 -14.01 -11.25 -1.60
C GLU A 112 -12.91 -12.17 -1.06
N THR A 113 -11.63 -11.78 -1.23
CA THR A 113 -10.48 -12.55 -0.75
C THR A 113 -10.51 -12.73 0.77
N LEU A 114 -10.89 -11.69 1.52
CA LEU A 114 -11.00 -11.80 2.98
C LEU A 114 -12.19 -12.66 3.39
N LEU A 115 -13.35 -12.54 2.73
CA LEU A 115 -14.54 -13.33 3.05
C LEU A 115 -14.32 -14.84 2.85
N GLU A 116 -13.54 -15.22 1.84
CA GLU A 116 -13.17 -16.60 1.55
C GLU A 116 -12.09 -17.15 2.50
N ALA A 117 -11.40 -16.29 3.25
CA ALA A 117 -10.32 -16.67 4.13
C ALA A 117 -10.79 -17.19 5.49
N GLU A 118 -9.90 -17.93 6.16
CA GLU A 118 -10.06 -18.27 7.57
C GLU A 118 -9.93 -17.01 8.45
N ASP A 119 -10.54 -17.03 9.62
CA ASP A 119 -10.43 -15.93 10.57
C ASP A 119 -8.97 -15.74 11.02
N ASN A 120 -8.55 -14.48 11.18
CA ASN A 120 -7.20 -14.10 11.59
C ASN A 120 -6.07 -14.69 10.71
N SER A 121 -6.29 -14.83 9.40
CA SER A 121 -5.33 -15.51 8.51
C SER A 121 -4.55 -14.60 7.57
N ILE A 122 -5.08 -13.42 7.22
CA ILE A 122 -4.46 -12.51 6.23
C ILE A 122 -3.96 -11.24 6.90
N THR A 123 -2.72 -10.83 6.60
CA THR A 123 -2.17 -9.52 6.99
C THR A 123 -2.33 -8.53 5.83
N ILE A 124 -2.73 -7.30 6.12
CA ILE A 124 -2.76 -6.21 5.12
C ILE A 124 -1.55 -5.31 5.37
N CYS A 125 -0.68 -5.18 4.37
CA CYS A 125 0.49 -4.31 4.38
C CYS A 125 0.17 -3.03 3.62
N CYS A 126 0.07 -1.90 4.32
CA CYS A 126 -0.32 -0.61 3.75
C CYS A 126 0.91 0.30 3.62
N PHE A 127 1.26 0.67 2.40
CA PHE A 127 2.36 1.60 2.11
C PHE A 127 1.86 3.01 1.74
N ALA A 128 0.54 3.17 1.65
CA ALA A 128 -0.14 4.28 0.99
C ALA A 128 -1.26 4.89 1.85
N PRO A 129 -1.95 5.95 1.38
CA PRO A 129 -3.17 6.43 2.01
C PRO A 129 -4.21 5.30 2.14
N LEU A 130 -4.78 5.14 3.34
CA LEU A 130 -5.59 3.95 3.72
C LEU A 130 -6.98 3.88 3.07
N THR A 131 -7.21 4.58 1.97
CA THR A 131 -8.51 4.76 1.32
C THR A 131 -9.14 3.42 0.93
N ASN A 132 -8.36 2.52 0.30
CA ASN A 132 -8.85 1.21 -0.11
C ASN A 132 -9.27 0.35 1.10
N VAL A 133 -8.41 0.30 2.11
CA VAL A 133 -8.64 -0.48 3.33
C VAL A 133 -9.87 0.03 4.08
N ALA A 134 -9.99 1.35 4.23
CA ALA A 134 -11.17 1.97 4.83
C ALA A 134 -12.44 1.69 4.02
N MET A 135 -12.39 1.82 2.69
CA MET A 135 -13.53 1.50 1.82
C MET A 135 -13.95 0.04 1.94
N ALA A 136 -13.01 -0.90 2.03
CA ALA A 136 -13.32 -2.31 2.22
C ALA A 136 -14.06 -2.55 3.55
N MET A 137 -13.57 -1.94 4.63
CA MET A 137 -14.19 -2.04 5.96
C MET A 137 -15.57 -1.38 6.01
N ILE A 138 -15.75 -0.22 5.36
CA ILE A 138 -17.03 0.49 5.30
C ILE A 138 -18.05 -0.32 4.50
N LYS A 139 -17.64 -0.86 3.34
CA LYS A 139 -18.52 -1.63 2.45
C LYS A 139 -18.88 -3.00 3.02
N ALA A 140 -17.95 -3.66 3.70
CA ALA A 140 -18.14 -5.00 4.25
C ALA A 140 -17.50 -5.15 5.64
N PRO A 141 -18.09 -4.60 6.72
CA PRO A 141 -17.54 -4.69 8.08
C PRO A 141 -17.26 -6.12 8.56
N GLN A 142 -17.98 -7.11 8.02
CA GLN A 142 -17.81 -8.53 8.32
C GLN A 142 -16.44 -9.10 7.88
N ILE A 143 -15.61 -8.37 7.13
CA ILE A 143 -14.24 -8.80 6.80
C ILE A 143 -13.27 -8.66 7.98
N LEU A 144 -13.61 -7.84 8.99
CA LEU A 144 -12.70 -7.52 10.10
C LEU A 144 -12.14 -8.78 10.82
N PRO A 145 -12.95 -9.81 11.15
CA PRO A 145 -12.44 -11.04 11.78
C PRO A 145 -11.41 -11.81 10.94
N LYS A 146 -11.39 -11.59 9.63
CA LYS A 146 -10.50 -12.26 8.66
C LYS A 146 -9.08 -11.71 8.70
N ILE A 147 -8.95 -10.44 9.11
CA ILE A 147 -7.70 -9.70 9.13
C ILE A 147 -6.90 -10.09 10.38
N LYS A 148 -5.74 -10.72 10.19
CA LYS A 148 -4.79 -11.07 11.25
C LYS A 148 -4.13 -9.82 11.85
N ASN A 149 -3.51 -9.00 11.01
CA ASN A 149 -2.84 -7.77 11.36
C ASN A 149 -2.99 -6.76 10.22
N ILE A 150 -2.92 -5.48 10.57
CA ILE A 150 -2.72 -4.38 9.62
C ILE A 150 -1.36 -3.78 9.94
N VAL A 151 -0.43 -3.85 8.99
CA VAL A 151 0.92 -3.28 9.13
C VAL A 151 0.98 -2.09 8.18
N MET A 152 1.12 -0.88 8.71
CA MET A 152 1.03 0.34 7.92
C MET A 152 2.27 1.21 8.09
N MET A 153 2.76 1.76 6.99
CA MET A 153 3.67 2.91 7.00
C MET A 153 2.84 4.19 7.01
N GLY A 154 3.06 5.02 8.03
CA GLY A 154 2.41 6.31 8.11
C GLY A 154 2.31 6.85 9.53
N GLY A 155 2.05 8.14 9.65
CA GLY A 155 1.99 8.86 10.91
C GLY A 155 3.36 9.29 11.44
N GLY A 156 3.31 10.08 12.52
CA GLY A 156 4.48 10.58 13.24
C GLY A 156 4.05 10.88 14.67
N TYR A 157 4.87 10.50 15.65
CA TYR A 157 4.56 10.65 17.06
C TYR A 157 5.41 11.73 17.73
N PHE A 158 6.74 11.60 17.72
CA PHE A 158 7.68 12.59 18.25
C PHE A 158 8.40 13.39 17.16
N GLU A 159 8.67 12.79 16.00
CA GLU A 159 9.39 13.43 14.88
C GLU A 159 8.59 14.55 14.17
N GLY A 160 7.28 14.67 14.43
CA GLY A 160 6.40 15.57 13.70
C GLY A 160 5.98 14.99 12.34
N GLY A 161 5.71 15.86 11.36
CA GLY A 161 5.26 15.49 10.02
C GLY A 161 6.23 15.86 8.90
N ASN A 162 6.00 15.30 7.71
CA ASN A 162 6.82 15.54 6.50
C ASN A 162 6.11 16.43 5.44
N ILE A 163 4.77 16.45 5.42
CA ILE A 163 3.99 17.29 4.50
C ILE A 163 3.45 18.55 5.19
N THR A 164 3.16 18.45 6.48
CA THR A 164 2.92 19.59 7.38
C THR A 164 3.73 19.37 8.66
N PRO A 165 3.92 20.39 9.53
CA PRO A 165 4.68 20.22 10.77
C PRO A 165 4.19 19.06 11.66
N THR A 166 2.92 18.67 11.55
CA THR A 166 2.27 17.69 12.44
C THR A 166 1.63 16.50 11.70
N SER A 167 1.80 16.38 10.38
CA SER A 167 1.19 15.28 9.62
C SER A 167 2.17 14.66 8.65
N GLU A 168 2.18 13.33 8.67
CA GLU A 168 2.82 12.48 7.67
C GLU A 168 1.90 12.37 6.43
N PHE A 169 2.51 12.23 5.25
CA PHE A 169 1.86 12.25 3.95
C PHE A 169 0.69 11.27 3.79
N ASN A 170 0.87 9.97 4.05
CA ASN A 170 -0.18 8.97 3.86
C ASN A 170 -1.43 9.26 4.72
N ILE A 171 -1.21 9.60 5.99
CA ILE A 171 -2.29 10.02 6.89
C ILE A 171 -2.90 11.35 6.44
N PHE A 172 -2.05 12.27 5.99
CA PHE A 172 -2.50 13.56 5.51
C PHE A 172 -3.42 13.39 4.31
N VAL A 173 -3.06 12.60 3.29
CA VAL A 173 -3.82 12.45 2.04
C VAL A 173 -5.27 12.01 2.29
N ASP A 174 -5.50 11.04 3.17
CA ASP A 174 -6.86 10.66 3.58
C ASP A 174 -6.99 10.41 5.10
N PRO A 175 -7.24 11.48 5.88
CA PRO A 175 -7.34 11.36 7.33
C PRO A 175 -8.65 10.69 7.76
N HIS A 176 -9.69 10.70 6.90
CA HIS A 176 -10.97 10.05 7.20
C HIS A 176 -10.84 8.53 7.06
N ALA A 177 -10.13 8.08 6.03
CA ALA A 177 -9.76 6.68 5.90
C ALA A 177 -8.84 6.24 7.04
N ALA A 178 -7.84 7.06 7.40
CA ALA A 178 -6.98 6.79 8.54
C ALA A 178 -7.76 6.62 9.85
N SER A 179 -8.68 7.53 10.15
CA SER A 179 -9.55 7.43 11.33
C SER A 179 -10.37 6.13 11.35
N THR A 180 -10.85 5.69 10.19
CA THR A 180 -11.64 4.46 10.05
C THR A 180 -10.79 3.23 10.36
N VAL A 181 -9.59 3.13 9.76
CA VAL A 181 -8.70 1.98 9.96
C VAL A 181 -8.13 1.95 11.37
N LEU A 182 -7.70 3.08 11.92
CA LEU A 182 -7.16 3.13 13.28
C LEU A 182 -8.19 2.77 14.35
N SER A 183 -9.48 2.96 14.07
CA SER A 183 -10.58 2.66 14.99
C SER A 183 -11.24 1.30 14.72
N CYS A 184 -10.69 0.47 13.82
CA CYS A 184 -11.37 -0.74 13.34
C CYS A 184 -11.37 -1.92 14.34
N GLY A 185 -10.67 -1.80 15.47
CA GLY A 185 -10.62 -2.84 16.51
C GLY A 185 -9.79 -4.08 16.14
N ARG A 186 -8.96 -4.01 15.08
CA ARG A 186 -8.02 -5.07 14.69
C ARG A 186 -6.59 -4.74 15.13
N PRO A 187 -5.72 -5.76 15.31
CA PRO A 187 -4.31 -5.53 15.60
C PRO A 187 -3.65 -4.66 14.51
N LEU A 188 -3.01 -3.57 14.95
CA LEU A 188 -2.36 -2.57 14.10
C LEU A 188 -0.89 -2.42 14.50
N VAL A 189 -0.01 -2.46 13.51
CA VAL A 189 1.40 -2.07 13.64
C VAL A 189 1.60 -0.85 12.77
N MET A 190 1.88 0.29 13.40
CA MET A 190 2.23 1.52 12.71
C MET A 190 3.74 1.67 12.67
N LEU A 191 4.28 1.93 11.48
CA LEU A 191 5.66 2.30 11.21
C LEU A 191 5.69 3.79 10.88
N PRO A 192 5.73 4.67 11.90
CA PRO A 192 5.70 6.12 11.70
C PRO A 192 7.08 6.65 11.27
N LEU A 193 7.14 7.95 10.98
CA LEU A 193 8.38 8.68 10.68
C LEU A 193 9.47 8.48 11.75
N ASP A 194 9.08 8.33 13.02
CA ASP A 194 9.99 7.99 14.15
C ASP A 194 10.81 6.71 13.95
N VAL A 195 10.31 5.80 13.12
CA VAL A 195 10.96 4.56 12.73
C VAL A 195 11.60 4.72 11.36
N THR A 196 10.86 5.21 10.36
CA THR A 196 11.32 5.21 8.96
C THR A 196 12.45 6.21 8.69
N HIS A 197 12.55 7.31 9.44
CA HIS A 197 13.70 8.23 9.34
C HIS A 197 15.03 7.60 9.81
N LYS A 198 14.99 6.44 10.48
CA LYS A 198 16.19 5.67 10.84
C LYS A 198 16.63 4.72 9.74
N ALA A 199 15.78 4.44 8.75
CA ALA A 199 16.07 3.58 7.60
C ALA A 199 16.83 4.35 6.50
N LEU A 200 18.04 4.80 6.83
CA LEU A 200 18.85 5.63 5.93
C LEU A 200 19.67 4.78 4.94
N MET A 201 19.49 5.05 3.65
CA MET A 201 20.37 4.53 2.59
C MET A 201 21.67 5.35 2.54
N GLN A 202 22.75 4.81 3.11
CA GLN A 202 24.06 5.45 3.10
C GLN A 202 24.92 4.91 1.95
N ARG A 203 25.78 5.74 1.35
CA ARG A 203 26.72 5.33 0.27
C ARG A 203 27.63 4.14 0.57
N LYS A 204 27.73 3.72 1.84
CA LYS A 204 28.55 2.58 2.27
C LYS A 204 27.82 1.23 2.19
N TRP A 205 26.51 1.25 1.91
CA TRP A 205 25.77 0.10 1.43
C TRP A 205 26.16 -0.17 -0.03
#